data_AF-A0A9E2K763-F1
#
_entry.id   AF-A0A9E2K763-F1
#
_cell.length_a   1.000
_cell.length_b   1.000
_cell.length_c   1.000
_cell.angle_alpha   90.00
_cell.angle_beta   90.00
_cell.angle_gamma   90.00
#
_symmetry.space_group_name_H-M   'P 1'
#
loop_
_entity.id
_entity.type
_entity.pdbx_description
1 polymer ?
#
loop_
_entity_poly.entity_id
_entity_poly.type
_entity_poly.pdbx_seq_one_letter_code
_entity_poly.pdbx_strand_id
1 'polypeptide(L)'
;MTPELWIAVAVVAVLVIAVLVIGSVRYRRRQVSLRPGAEDASAIDRSGGYTASSGIAFTESSAPRLDTTGLPGVGDDAAIPRDAPKRTISQVHLPEPAPVAPSREAPAIHEVTEAAGAEQAEAIAPSQGRLERLRGRLAKSQSALGRSLLGLLGGGDLDEASWEEVEDTLLIADLGPVATTSVSGQLRARLAGSSVGSEAEARAVLREVLVGELNPGMDRAIRALPHADKPSVLLVVGVNGTGKTTTVGKLARVLVADGRRVVLGAADTFRAAAADQLQTWASRVGAEVVRGAEGADPASVAFDAVDRGIATGADVVVIDTAGRLHTKTGLMDELGKVKRVVEKRAAVDEVLLVLDATVGQNGLAQARVFADVVDITGVVLTKLDGTAKGGIVFRVQQELGVPVKLVGLGEGPDDLAPFEPAAFVDALLG
;
A
#
# COMPACT_ATOMS: atom_id res chain seq x y z
N MET A 1 -21.47 43.35 -40.85
CA MET A 1 -22.13 42.68 -39.72
C MET A 1 -22.80 43.74 -38.87
N THR A 2 -24.09 43.57 -38.56
CA THR A 2 -24.87 44.56 -37.79
C THR A 2 -24.39 44.59 -36.32
N PRO A 3 -24.57 45.71 -35.60
CA PRO A 3 -24.22 45.82 -34.18
C PRO A 3 -24.88 44.73 -33.32
N GLU A 4 -26.08 44.32 -33.70
CA GLU A 4 -26.85 43.24 -33.07
C GLU A 4 -26.13 41.87 -33.16
N LEU A 5 -25.43 41.61 -34.26
CA LEU A 5 -24.68 40.38 -34.45
C LEU A 5 -23.44 40.33 -33.53
N TRP A 6 -22.78 41.47 -33.29
CA TRP A 6 -21.64 41.55 -32.37
C TRP A 6 -22.06 41.32 -30.92
N ILE A 7 -23.23 41.83 -30.52
CA ILE A 7 -23.79 41.60 -29.19
C ILE A 7 -24.14 40.11 -29.01
N ALA A 8 -24.76 39.49 -30.02
CA ALA A 8 -25.09 38.07 -29.97
C ALA A 8 -23.84 37.18 -29.84
N VAL A 9 -22.78 37.48 -30.60
CA VAL A 9 -21.49 36.75 -30.51
C VAL A 9 -20.84 36.94 -29.14
N ALA A 10 -20.86 38.15 -28.59
CA ALA A 10 -20.32 38.42 -27.25
C ALA A 10 -21.06 37.66 -26.15
N VAL A 11 -22.39 37.59 -26.22
CA VAL A 11 -23.22 36.83 -25.26
C VAL A 11 -22.92 35.32 -25.33
N VAL A 12 -22.80 34.77 -26.54
CA VAL A 12 -22.44 33.36 -26.72
C VAL A 12 -21.04 33.07 -26.19
N ALA A 13 -20.06 33.95 -26.43
CA ALA A 13 -18.71 33.79 -25.90
C ALA A 13 -18.68 33.77 -24.37
N VAL A 14 -19.43 34.67 -23.72
CA VAL A 14 -19.55 34.71 -22.25
C VAL A 14 -20.21 33.45 -21.71
N LEU A 15 -21.26 32.94 -22.36
CA LEU A 15 -21.91 31.68 -21.96
C LEU A 15 -20.96 30.47 -22.08
N VAL A 16 -20.17 30.39 -23.15
CA VAL A 16 -19.19 29.32 -23.34
C VAL A 16 -18.09 29.39 -22.27
N ILE A 17 -17.59 30.59 -21.95
CA ILE A 17 -16.61 30.79 -20.88
C ILE A 17 -17.21 30.39 -19.52
N ALA A 18 -18.46 30.78 -19.24
CA ALA A 18 -19.14 30.40 -18.00
C ALA A 18 -19.28 28.87 -17.88
N VAL A 19 -19.67 28.17 -18.95
CA VAL A 19 -19.75 26.70 -18.97
C VAL A 19 -18.38 26.05 -18.79
N LEU A 20 -17.32 26.59 -19.42
CA LEU A 20 -15.95 26.10 -19.26
C LEU A 20 -15.42 26.33 -17.83
N VAL A 21 -15.70 27.48 -17.23
CA VAL A 21 -15.29 27.78 -15.84
C VAL A 21 -16.06 26.91 -14.86
N ILE A 22 -17.38 26.77 -15.01
CA ILE A 22 -18.20 25.89 -14.15
C ILE A 22 -17.78 24.43 -14.34
N GLY A 23 -17.52 24.01 -15.58
CA GLY A 23 -17.01 22.68 -15.91
C GLY A 23 -15.64 22.42 -15.30
N SER A 24 -14.72 23.39 -15.37
CA SER A 24 -13.38 23.31 -14.78
C SER A 24 -13.41 23.32 -13.26
N VAL A 25 -14.27 24.14 -12.65
CA VAL A 25 -14.48 24.16 -11.19
C VAL A 25 -15.12 22.85 -10.72
N ARG A 26 -16.09 22.30 -11.46
CA ARG A 26 -16.70 20.99 -11.16
C ARG A 26 -15.71 19.85 -11.37
N TYR A 27 -14.85 19.92 -12.39
CA TYR A 27 -13.78 18.97 -12.65
C TYR A 27 -12.72 19.00 -11.53
N ARG A 28 -12.28 20.20 -11.12
CA ARG A 28 -11.35 20.38 -9.99
C ARG A 28 -11.98 19.96 -8.65
N ARG A 29 -13.28 20.17 -8.46
CA ARG A 29 -14.03 19.69 -7.28
C ARG A 29 -14.33 18.18 -7.30
N ARG A 30 -14.15 17.51 -8.44
CA ARG A 30 -14.27 16.04 -8.59
C ARG A 30 -12.99 15.29 -8.27
N GLN A 31 -11.91 15.99 -7.94
CA GLN A 31 -10.64 15.40 -7.55
C GLN A 31 -10.32 15.85 -6.12
N VAL A 32 -10.17 14.89 -5.20
CA VAL A 32 -9.63 15.18 -3.87
C VAL A 32 -8.10 15.18 -4.01
N SER A 33 -7.50 16.36 -3.98
CA SER A 33 -6.04 16.53 -3.90
C SER A 33 -5.68 17.01 -2.50
N LEU A 34 -4.88 16.22 -1.78
CA LEU A 34 -4.38 16.54 -0.44
C LEU A 34 -3.07 17.32 -0.55
N ARG A 35 -3.12 18.57 -1.04
CA ARG A 35 -1.96 19.49 -1.02
C ARG A 35 -2.14 20.54 0.09
N PRO A 36 -1.15 20.78 0.96
CA PRO A 36 -1.19 21.90 1.88
C PRO A 36 -1.02 23.22 1.11
N GLY A 37 -1.83 24.23 1.43
CA GLY A 37 -1.61 25.61 1.01
C GLY A 37 -0.35 26.16 1.70
N ALA A 38 0.50 26.84 0.93
CA ALA A 38 1.72 27.44 1.43
C ALA A 38 1.39 28.76 2.15
N GLU A 39 1.72 28.86 3.44
CA GLU A 39 2.06 30.12 4.11
C GLU A 39 2.78 29.88 5.45
N ASP A 40 3.84 30.68 5.65
CA ASP A 40 4.66 30.97 6.84
C ASP A 40 5.43 29.85 7.57
N ALA A 41 6.64 29.59 7.05
CA ALA A 41 7.72 28.93 7.79
C ALA A 41 8.34 29.90 8.81
N SER A 42 8.04 29.71 10.11
CA SER A 42 8.86 30.27 11.19
C SER A 42 9.98 29.29 11.56
N ALA A 43 11.19 29.83 11.60
CA ALA A 43 12.43 29.09 11.85
C ALA A 43 12.43 28.50 13.28
N ILE A 44 12.59 27.18 13.39
CA ILE A 44 12.85 26.52 14.67
C ILE A 44 14.37 26.42 14.86
N ASP A 45 14.83 27.12 15.89
CA ASP A 45 16.18 27.10 16.46
C ASP A 45 16.62 25.66 16.79
N ARG A 46 17.81 25.27 16.30
CA ARG A 46 18.48 24.00 16.60
C ARG A 46 19.69 24.29 17.46
N SER A 47 19.47 24.52 18.74
CA SER A 47 20.51 24.46 19.76
C SER A 47 20.07 23.53 20.89
N GLY A 48 20.75 22.40 21.02
CA GLY A 48 20.42 21.38 22.02
C GLY A 48 21.30 20.15 21.86
N GLY A 49 22.53 20.26 22.36
CA GLY A 49 23.50 19.17 22.39
C GLY A 49 23.07 18.04 23.30
N TYR A 50 23.21 16.81 22.80
CA TYR A 50 23.17 15.60 23.60
C TYR A 50 24.59 15.02 23.66
N THR A 51 25.21 15.10 24.82
CA THR A 51 26.41 14.33 25.17
C THR A 51 25.97 12.95 25.64
N ALA A 52 26.23 11.91 24.83
CA ALA A 52 26.13 10.53 25.28
C ALA A 52 27.50 10.11 25.84
N SER A 53 27.60 10.04 27.16
CA SER A 53 28.74 9.47 27.88
C SER A 53 28.49 7.98 28.13
N SER A 54 29.16 7.11 27.38
CA SER A 54 29.51 5.74 27.83
C SER A 54 30.51 5.14 26.86
N GLY A 55 31.76 5.02 27.32
CA GLY A 55 32.89 4.53 26.54
C GLY A 55 32.90 3.01 26.37
N ILE A 56 33.45 2.60 25.22
CA ILE A 56 33.93 1.23 24.98
C ILE A 56 35.38 1.38 24.55
N ALA A 57 36.29 0.74 25.30
CA ALA A 57 37.69 0.61 24.94
C ALA A 57 37.85 -0.58 23.98
N PHE A 58 38.56 -0.37 22.86
CA PHE A 58 38.95 -1.44 21.95
C PHE A 58 40.28 -2.05 22.42
N THR A 59 40.28 -3.35 22.68
CA THR A 59 41.49 -4.18 22.70
C THR A 59 41.42 -5.15 21.53
N GLU A 60 42.45 -5.14 20.69
CA GLU A 60 42.68 -6.10 19.61
C GLU A 60 42.78 -7.53 20.18
N SER A 61 42.05 -8.47 19.58
CA SER A 61 42.31 -9.89 19.73
C SER A 61 42.11 -10.60 18.39
N SER A 62 43.11 -11.40 18.04
CA SER A 62 43.22 -12.23 16.84
C SER A 62 42.12 -13.27 16.72
N ALA A 63 41.65 -13.50 15.49
CA ALA A 63 40.59 -14.44 15.12
C ALA A 63 40.85 -15.88 15.60
N PRO A 64 39.83 -16.60 16.15
CA PRO A 64 39.90 -18.04 16.30
C PRO A 64 39.52 -18.72 14.98
N ARG A 65 40.32 -19.71 14.56
CA ARG A 65 39.94 -20.67 13.50
C ARG A 65 38.81 -21.55 14.04
N LEU A 66 37.70 -21.61 13.30
CA LEU A 66 36.62 -22.56 13.55
C LEU A 66 37.11 -23.98 13.23
N ASP A 67 36.98 -24.89 14.18
CA ASP A 67 37.13 -26.33 13.97
C ASP A 67 35.88 -26.85 13.24
N THR A 68 36.07 -27.42 12.06
CA THR A 68 34.99 -27.92 11.20
C THR A 68 34.79 -29.43 11.32
N THR A 69 35.40 -30.09 12.30
CA THR A 69 35.21 -31.53 12.52
C THR A 69 33.87 -31.79 13.22
N GLY A 70 32.81 -31.99 12.43
CA GLY A 70 31.51 -32.46 12.92
C GLY A 70 30.26 -31.83 12.29
N LEU A 71 30.38 -31.03 11.23
CA LEU A 71 29.21 -30.55 10.49
C LEU A 71 28.69 -31.66 9.56
N PRO A 72 27.38 -32.00 9.58
CA PRO A 72 26.83 -33.00 8.67
C PRO A 72 26.92 -32.51 7.21
N GLY A 73 27.45 -33.37 6.35
CA GLY A 73 27.52 -33.14 4.91
C GLY A 73 26.16 -33.29 4.25
N VAL A 74 25.94 -32.53 3.19
CA VAL A 74 24.70 -32.60 2.40
C VAL A 74 24.69 -33.93 1.63
N GLY A 75 23.90 -34.90 2.08
CA GLY A 75 23.75 -36.20 1.39
C GLY A 75 23.39 -37.42 2.25
N ASP A 76 23.41 -37.35 3.59
CA ASP A 76 23.28 -38.55 4.44
C ASP A 76 21.86 -38.90 4.92
N ASP A 77 20.82 -38.14 4.59
CA ASP A 77 19.43 -38.39 5.06
C ASP A 77 18.59 -39.32 4.15
N ALA A 78 19.19 -40.39 3.61
CA ALA A 78 18.47 -41.36 2.79
C ALA A 78 18.76 -42.82 3.17
N ALA A 79 18.62 -43.17 4.44
CA ALA A 79 18.45 -44.57 4.84
C ALA A 79 17.42 -44.68 5.98
N ILE A 80 16.19 -45.06 5.62
CA ILE A 80 15.14 -45.44 6.57
C ILE A 80 15.60 -46.71 7.32
N PRO A 81 15.69 -46.71 8.66
CA PRO A 81 16.00 -47.92 9.42
C PRO A 81 14.86 -48.93 9.27
N ARG A 82 15.16 -50.14 8.79
CA ARG A 82 14.17 -51.20 8.51
C ARG A 82 13.70 -52.02 9.72
N ASP A 83 14.14 -51.70 10.95
CA ASP A 83 13.83 -52.52 12.14
C ASP A 83 13.13 -51.76 13.28
N ALA A 84 12.20 -50.84 12.95
CA ALA A 84 11.26 -50.35 13.96
C ALA A 84 10.13 -51.38 14.17
N PRO A 85 9.88 -51.88 15.41
CA PRO A 85 8.83 -52.85 15.65
C PRO A 85 7.45 -52.23 15.36
N LYS A 86 6.76 -52.74 14.32
CA LYS A 86 5.40 -52.31 13.98
C LYS A 86 4.41 -52.90 14.98
N ARG A 87 3.78 -52.04 15.79
CA ARG A 87 2.60 -52.41 16.59
C ARG A 87 1.41 -52.64 15.66
N THR A 88 0.77 -53.80 15.74
CA THR A 88 -0.49 -54.13 15.06
C THR A 88 -1.68 -53.45 15.75
N ILE A 89 -2.74 -53.19 14.98
CA ILE A 89 -3.89 -52.31 15.32
C ILE A 89 -4.80 -52.85 16.45
N SER A 90 -4.48 -54.00 17.07
CA SER A 90 -5.37 -54.65 18.06
C SER A 90 -5.11 -54.30 19.53
N GLN A 91 -4.34 -53.26 19.86
CA GLN A 91 -4.15 -52.84 21.26
C GLN A 91 -4.14 -51.31 21.45
N VAL A 92 -5.29 -50.67 21.24
CA VAL A 92 -5.56 -49.33 21.77
C VAL A 92 -6.68 -49.48 22.79
N HIS A 93 -6.34 -49.40 24.08
CA HIS A 93 -7.30 -49.29 25.16
C HIS A 93 -7.72 -47.82 25.27
N LEU A 94 -9.00 -47.51 25.04
CA LEU A 94 -9.53 -46.17 25.30
C LEU A 94 -9.55 -45.93 26.82
N PRO A 95 -9.14 -44.75 27.31
CA PRO A 95 -9.29 -44.42 28.72
C PRO A 95 -10.78 -44.36 29.11
N GLU A 96 -11.12 -44.98 30.24
CA GLU A 96 -12.46 -44.87 30.84
C GLU A 96 -12.77 -43.41 31.24
N PRO A 97 -14.02 -42.96 31.10
CA PRO A 97 -14.41 -41.62 31.51
C PRO A 97 -14.31 -41.47 33.03
N ALA A 98 -13.60 -40.44 33.47
CA ALA A 98 -13.46 -40.09 34.87
C ALA A 98 -14.84 -39.80 35.52
N PRO A 99 -15.03 -40.14 36.81
CA PRO A 99 -16.31 -39.96 37.50
C PRO A 99 -16.67 -38.47 37.64
N VAL A 100 -17.93 -38.17 37.33
CA VAL A 100 -18.54 -36.84 37.46
C VAL A 100 -18.68 -36.50 38.94
N ALA A 101 -17.95 -35.48 39.40
CA ALA A 101 -18.12 -34.88 40.72
C ALA A 101 -19.32 -33.90 40.72
N PRO A 102 -20.03 -33.72 41.85
CA PRO A 102 -21.35 -33.10 41.87
C PRO A 102 -21.31 -31.58 41.69
N SER A 103 -22.40 -31.10 41.09
CA SER A 103 -22.80 -29.72 40.86
C SER A 103 -22.48 -28.78 42.03
N ARG A 104 -21.67 -27.75 41.76
CA ARG A 104 -21.61 -26.53 42.57
C ARG A 104 -22.65 -25.53 42.06
N GLU A 105 -23.33 -24.92 43.02
CA GLU A 105 -24.44 -23.99 42.89
C GLU A 105 -24.14 -22.80 41.96
N ALA A 106 -25.18 -22.39 41.24
CA ALA A 106 -25.20 -21.19 40.41
C ALA A 106 -25.01 -19.92 41.25
N PRO A 107 -24.15 -18.97 40.85
CA PRO A 107 -24.28 -17.61 41.32
C PRO A 107 -25.47 -16.94 40.62
N ALA A 108 -26.16 -16.12 41.41
CA ALA A 108 -27.37 -15.42 41.06
C ALA A 108 -27.22 -14.53 39.81
N ILE A 109 -28.36 -14.42 39.12
CA ILE A 109 -28.62 -13.53 38.00
C ILE A 109 -28.33 -12.09 38.45
N HIS A 110 -27.25 -11.51 37.93
CA HIS A 110 -27.14 -10.06 37.85
C HIS A 110 -27.78 -9.62 36.54
N GLU A 111 -28.88 -8.90 36.68
CA GLU A 111 -29.54 -8.09 35.66
C GLU A 111 -28.47 -7.26 34.94
N VAL A 112 -28.11 -7.66 33.72
CA VAL A 112 -27.28 -6.83 32.84
C VAL A 112 -28.23 -5.83 32.22
N THR A 113 -28.35 -4.69 32.89
CA THR A 113 -28.88 -3.46 32.32
C THR A 113 -28.20 -3.20 30.98
N GLU A 114 -29.03 -3.09 29.96
CA GLU A 114 -28.73 -2.62 28.62
C GLU A 114 -27.95 -1.30 28.68
N ALA A 115 -26.65 -1.37 28.44
CA ALA A 115 -25.81 -0.22 28.14
C ALA A 115 -24.93 -0.59 26.97
N ALA A 116 -25.48 -0.44 25.76
CA ALA A 116 -24.71 -0.36 24.54
C ALA A 116 -23.72 0.82 24.67
N GLY A 117 -22.50 0.50 25.09
CA GLY A 117 -21.38 1.42 24.96
C GLY A 117 -21.09 1.58 23.47
N ALA A 118 -21.59 2.67 22.89
CA ALA A 118 -21.00 3.18 21.66
C ALA A 118 -19.53 3.45 21.96
N GLU A 119 -18.63 2.60 21.47
CA GLU A 119 -17.21 2.93 21.39
C GLU A 119 -17.13 4.29 20.68
N GLN A 120 -16.68 5.29 21.43
CA GLN A 120 -16.57 6.65 20.91
C GLN A 120 -15.58 6.61 19.75
N ALA A 121 -16.06 6.91 18.54
CA ALA A 121 -15.22 7.02 17.36
C ALA A 121 -14.01 7.91 17.68
N GLU A 122 -12.81 7.41 17.38
CA GLU A 122 -11.58 8.14 17.69
C GLU A 122 -11.61 9.47 16.94
N ALA A 123 -11.26 10.58 17.61
CA ALA A 123 -11.14 11.87 16.95
C ALA A 123 -10.01 11.80 15.91
N ILE A 124 -10.37 11.60 14.64
CA ILE A 124 -9.39 11.39 13.57
C ILE A 124 -8.70 12.73 13.27
N ALA A 125 -7.39 12.78 13.50
CA ALA A 125 -6.60 13.99 13.23
C ALA A 125 -6.72 14.40 11.74
N PRO A 126 -6.82 15.71 11.43
CA PRO A 126 -6.93 16.21 10.07
C PRO A 126 -5.81 15.67 9.17
N SER A 127 -6.08 15.54 7.87
CA SER A 127 -5.10 15.09 6.87
C SER A 127 -3.91 16.06 6.72
N GLN A 128 -4.02 17.30 7.21
CA GLN A 128 -2.97 18.32 7.19
C GLN A 128 -1.77 17.94 8.09
N GLY A 129 -0.54 18.16 7.59
CA GLY A 129 0.72 17.82 8.28
C GLY A 129 1.06 16.31 8.31
N ARG A 130 0.16 15.45 7.84
CA ARG A 130 0.39 14.00 7.69
C ARG A 130 1.53 13.76 6.70
N LEU A 131 1.46 14.35 5.52
CA LEU A 131 2.46 14.17 4.46
C LEU A 131 3.89 14.59 4.87
N GLU A 132 4.04 15.65 5.68
CA GLU A 132 5.36 16.07 6.20
C GLU A 132 5.94 15.07 7.20
N ARG A 133 5.12 14.56 8.13
CA ARG A 133 5.55 13.49 9.06
C ARG A 133 5.96 12.23 8.29
N LEU A 134 5.23 11.89 7.22
CA LEU A 134 5.53 10.73 6.38
C LEU A 134 6.77 10.95 5.48
N ARG A 135 7.01 12.16 4.96
CA ARG A 135 8.29 12.52 4.29
C ARG A 135 9.49 12.30 5.22
N GLY A 136 9.38 12.72 6.47
CA GLY A 136 10.43 12.49 7.48
C GLY A 136 10.70 11.01 7.77
N ARG A 137 9.71 10.12 7.61
CA ARG A 137 9.89 8.67 7.75
C ARG A 137 10.50 8.03 6.51
N LEU A 138 10.09 8.45 5.31
CA LEU A 138 10.71 8.03 4.05
C LEU A 138 12.19 8.44 3.98
N ALA A 139 12.52 9.68 4.39
CA ALA A 139 13.89 10.17 4.41
C ALA A 139 14.82 9.35 5.34
N LYS A 140 14.27 8.73 6.39
CA LYS A 140 15.03 7.83 7.28
C LYS A 140 15.32 6.46 6.65
N SER A 141 14.57 6.03 5.63
CA SER A 141 14.70 4.71 4.99
C SER A 141 15.60 4.70 3.73
N GLN A 142 15.95 5.85 3.14
CA GLN A 142 16.50 5.87 1.77
C GLN A 142 17.78 6.70 1.55
N SER A 143 18.51 7.09 2.60
CA SER A 143 19.66 7.98 2.41
C SER A 143 20.90 7.35 1.74
N ALA A 144 20.99 6.01 1.62
CA ALA A 144 22.16 5.32 1.08
C ALA A 144 22.23 5.34 -0.45
N LEU A 145 21.10 5.12 -1.14
CA LEU A 145 21.04 5.14 -2.60
C LEU A 145 21.34 6.53 -3.16
N GLY A 146 20.64 7.55 -2.66
CA GLY A 146 20.86 8.94 -3.06
C GLY A 146 22.31 9.33 -2.91
N ARG A 147 22.93 9.07 -1.75
CA ARG A 147 24.36 9.36 -1.55
C ARG A 147 25.28 8.60 -2.50
N SER A 148 25.01 7.32 -2.76
CA SER A 148 25.83 6.51 -3.67
C SER A 148 25.77 7.06 -5.10
N LEU A 149 24.56 7.29 -5.62
CA LEU A 149 24.38 7.82 -6.97
C LEU A 149 24.92 9.25 -7.11
N LEU A 150 24.70 10.12 -6.12
CA LEU A 150 25.24 11.48 -6.16
C LEU A 150 26.76 11.52 -6.05
N GLY A 151 27.36 10.61 -5.28
CA GLY A 151 28.81 10.47 -5.22
C GLY A 151 29.42 10.02 -6.55
N LEU A 152 28.77 9.06 -7.22
CA LEU A 152 29.19 8.61 -8.55
C LEU A 152 29.03 9.74 -9.58
N LEU A 153 27.86 10.38 -9.65
CA LEU A 153 27.53 11.40 -10.65
C LEU A 153 28.22 12.75 -10.42
N GLY A 154 28.63 13.05 -9.17
CA GLY A 154 29.31 14.30 -8.81
C GLY A 154 30.82 14.29 -9.04
N GLY A 155 31.41 13.14 -9.40
CA GLY A 155 32.86 12.95 -9.55
C GLY A 155 33.51 13.62 -10.77
N GLY A 156 32.72 14.19 -11.70
CA GLY A 156 33.22 14.83 -12.92
C GLY A 156 32.97 13.97 -14.16
N ASP A 157 33.96 13.86 -15.06
CA ASP A 157 33.85 13.08 -16.30
C ASP A 157 33.63 11.59 -16.00
N LEU A 158 32.39 11.13 -16.22
CA LEU A 158 31.99 9.73 -16.00
C LEU A 158 32.46 8.86 -17.16
N ASP A 159 33.40 7.94 -16.88
CA ASP A 159 33.80 6.89 -17.80
C ASP A 159 32.79 5.73 -17.83
N GLU A 160 33.01 4.76 -18.72
CA GLU A 160 32.07 3.63 -18.87
C GLU A 160 31.96 2.79 -17.58
N ALA A 161 33.06 2.66 -16.83
CA ALA A 161 33.06 1.95 -15.55
C ALA A 161 32.17 2.65 -14.51
N SER A 162 32.24 3.99 -14.43
CA SER A 162 31.39 4.79 -13.57
C SER A 162 29.90 4.61 -13.91
N TRP A 163 29.58 4.50 -15.20
CA TRP A 163 28.20 4.25 -15.63
C TRP A 163 27.70 2.84 -15.33
N GLU A 164 28.57 1.83 -15.42
CA GLU A 164 28.26 0.46 -15.00
C GLU A 164 27.93 0.43 -13.49
N GLU A 165 28.70 1.15 -12.65
CA GLU A 165 28.41 1.28 -11.22
C GLU A 165 27.08 1.99 -10.93
N VAL A 166 26.73 3.01 -11.72
CA VAL A 166 25.41 3.68 -11.62
C VAL A 166 24.29 2.69 -11.96
N GLU A 167 24.42 1.92 -13.04
CA GLU A 167 23.44 0.91 -13.43
C GLU A 167 23.27 -0.18 -12.37
N ASP A 168 24.38 -0.70 -11.84
CA ASP A 168 24.38 -1.69 -10.75
C ASP A 168 23.72 -1.16 -9.48
N THR A 169 23.99 0.09 -9.11
CA THR A 169 23.37 0.75 -7.95
C THR A 169 21.85 0.83 -8.12
N LEU A 170 21.37 1.19 -9.32
CA LEU A 170 19.93 1.25 -9.62
C LEU A 170 19.29 -0.15 -9.60
N LEU A 171 19.99 -1.19 -10.07
CA LEU A 171 19.52 -2.57 -10.03
C LEU A 171 19.42 -3.12 -8.61
N ILE A 172 20.45 -2.90 -7.77
CA ILE A 172 20.50 -3.31 -6.37
C ILE A 172 19.33 -2.71 -5.57
N ALA A 173 18.90 -1.51 -5.98
CA ALA A 173 17.77 -0.80 -5.41
C ALA A 173 16.40 -1.31 -5.83
N ASP A 174 16.32 -2.37 -6.63
CA ASP A 174 15.11 -2.98 -7.18
C ASP A 174 14.34 -2.10 -8.20
N LEU A 175 15.00 -1.17 -8.93
CA LEU A 175 14.34 -0.45 -10.04
C LEU A 175 13.97 -1.42 -11.18
N GLY A 176 14.77 -2.46 -11.38
CA GLY A 176 14.61 -3.43 -12.45
C GLY A 176 15.29 -2.99 -13.76
N PRO A 177 15.59 -3.95 -14.65
CA PRO A 177 16.48 -3.72 -15.78
C PRO A 177 15.99 -2.64 -16.75
N VAL A 178 14.69 -2.61 -17.07
CA VAL A 178 14.18 -1.66 -18.06
C VAL A 178 14.18 -0.23 -17.52
N ALA A 179 13.72 -0.02 -16.28
CA ALA A 179 13.77 1.29 -15.64
C ALA A 179 15.22 1.76 -15.46
N THR A 180 16.14 0.87 -15.04
CA THR A 180 17.57 1.17 -14.98
C THR A 180 18.11 1.62 -16.34
N THR A 181 17.88 0.86 -17.42
CA THR A 181 18.35 1.25 -18.76
C THR A 181 17.76 2.57 -19.22
N SER A 182 16.46 2.81 -18.97
CA SER A 182 15.80 4.08 -19.28
C SER A 182 16.42 5.26 -18.52
N VAL A 183 16.57 5.13 -17.20
CA VAL A 183 17.12 6.15 -16.31
C VAL A 183 18.58 6.44 -16.69
N SER A 184 19.42 5.41 -16.79
CA SER A 184 20.84 5.59 -17.15
C SER A 184 21.02 6.21 -18.53
N GLY A 185 20.23 5.80 -19.53
CA GLY A 185 20.27 6.42 -20.85
C GLY A 185 19.88 7.90 -20.84
N GLN A 186 18.84 8.26 -20.09
CA GLN A 186 18.41 9.66 -19.93
C GLN A 186 19.45 10.50 -19.17
N LEU A 187 20.06 9.94 -18.12
CA LEU A 187 21.15 10.58 -17.38
C LEU A 187 22.35 10.83 -18.29
N ARG A 188 22.84 9.80 -19.00
CA ARG A 188 23.95 9.92 -19.95
C ARG A 188 23.70 11.04 -20.96
N ALA A 189 22.51 11.07 -21.57
CA ALA A 189 22.15 12.09 -22.56
C ALA A 189 22.13 13.52 -21.98
N ARG A 190 21.58 13.71 -20.78
CA ARG A 190 21.47 15.03 -20.15
C ARG A 190 22.79 15.54 -19.60
N LEU A 191 23.62 14.65 -19.05
CA LEU A 191 24.94 14.98 -18.53
C LEU A 191 25.96 15.21 -19.66
N ALA A 192 25.84 14.51 -20.81
CA ALA A 192 26.71 14.77 -21.96
C ALA A 192 26.46 16.15 -22.62
N GLY A 193 25.22 16.66 -22.53
CA GLY A 193 24.83 17.95 -23.10
C GLY A 193 24.97 19.15 -22.15
N SER A 194 25.25 18.90 -20.87
CA SER A 194 25.31 19.92 -19.82
C SER A 194 26.69 19.87 -19.17
N SER A 195 27.35 21.01 -18.98
CA SER A 195 28.53 21.09 -18.12
C SER A 195 28.08 20.99 -16.65
N VAL A 196 27.64 19.80 -16.24
CA VAL A 196 27.27 19.51 -14.85
C VAL A 196 28.55 19.53 -14.03
N GLY A 197 28.84 20.70 -13.46
CA GLY A 197 30.07 20.94 -12.71
C GLY A 197 29.90 20.76 -11.22
N SER A 198 28.67 20.53 -10.74
CA SER A 198 28.36 20.44 -9.32
C SER A 198 27.44 19.26 -8.97
N GLU A 199 27.63 18.71 -7.76
CA GLU A 199 26.78 17.68 -7.16
C GLU A 199 25.29 18.12 -7.11
N ALA A 200 25.03 19.42 -6.90
CA ALA A 200 23.68 19.97 -6.86
C ALA A 200 22.97 19.89 -8.22
N GLU A 201 23.69 20.13 -9.32
CA GLU A 201 23.16 19.99 -10.68
C GLU A 201 22.95 18.51 -11.03
N ALA A 202 23.91 17.64 -10.69
CA ALA A 202 23.76 16.20 -10.88
C ALA A 202 22.53 15.66 -10.13
N ARG A 203 22.31 16.14 -8.90
CA ARG A 203 21.11 15.84 -8.11
C ARG A 203 19.83 16.32 -8.78
N ALA A 204 19.81 17.53 -9.31
CA ALA A 204 18.64 18.06 -9.99
C ALA A 204 18.28 17.23 -11.23
N VAL A 205 19.28 16.87 -12.04
CA VAL A 205 19.09 16.01 -13.23
C VAL A 205 18.60 14.62 -12.83
N LEU A 206 19.22 13.99 -11.83
CA LEU A 206 18.80 12.68 -11.33
C LEU A 206 17.37 12.71 -10.81
N ARG A 207 17.02 13.73 -10.04
CA ARG A 207 15.67 13.95 -9.55
C ARG A 207 14.66 14.04 -10.70
N GLU A 208 14.94 14.87 -11.70
CA GLU A 208 14.04 15.03 -12.84
C GLU A 208 13.83 13.74 -13.63
N VAL A 209 14.91 12.99 -13.89
CA VAL A 209 14.83 11.72 -14.61
C VAL A 209 14.00 10.70 -13.83
N LEU A 210 14.27 10.54 -12.53
CA LEU A 210 13.51 9.61 -11.68
C LEU A 210 12.03 10.02 -11.54
N VAL A 211 11.74 11.31 -11.38
CA VAL A 211 10.34 11.78 -11.35
C VAL A 211 9.66 11.53 -12.68
N GLY A 212 10.35 11.76 -13.80
CA GLY A 212 9.86 11.48 -15.15
C GLY A 212 9.53 10.00 -15.36
N GLU A 213 10.40 9.10 -14.91
CA GLU A 213 10.23 7.65 -15.00
C GLU A 213 8.98 7.17 -14.23
N LEU A 214 8.63 7.85 -13.12
CA LEU A 214 7.38 7.57 -12.39
C LEU A 214 6.12 8.06 -13.09
N ASN A 215 6.22 8.71 -14.25
CA ASN A 215 5.11 9.24 -15.04
C ASN A 215 4.10 10.04 -14.20
N PRO A 216 4.40 11.31 -13.86
CA PRO A 216 3.54 12.12 -13.01
C PRO A 216 2.19 12.46 -13.65
N GLY A 217 2.01 12.19 -14.95
CA GLY A 217 0.74 12.37 -15.67
C GLY A 217 -0.29 11.26 -15.43
N MET A 218 0.08 10.14 -14.80
CA MET A 218 -0.87 9.08 -14.46
C MET A 218 -1.88 9.54 -13.40
N ASP A 219 -3.14 9.16 -13.55
CA ASP A 219 -4.19 9.47 -12.58
C ASP A 219 -4.03 8.65 -11.29
N ARG A 220 -3.60 9.32 -10.22
CA ARG A 220 -3.37 8.72 -8.90
C ARG A 220 -4.51 8.95 -7.92
N ALA A 221 -5.59 9.61 -8.34
CA ALA A 221 -6.73 9.81 -7.46
C ALA A 221 -7.42 8.49 -7.14
N ILE A 222 -7.86 8.32 -5.90
CA ILE A 222 -8.74 7.21 -5.52
C ILE A 222 -10.16 7.58 -5.95
N ARG A 223 -10.77 6.75 -6.79
CA ARG A 223 -12.16 6.93 -7.22
C ARG A 223 -13.10 6.49 -6.10
N ALA A 224 -13.25 7.36 -5.10
CA ALA A 224 -14.08 7.14 -3.90
C ALA A 224 -15.21 8.20 -3.79
N LEU A 225 -15.68 8.71 -4.92
CA LEU A 225 -16.81 9.64 -4.96
C LEU A 225 -18.07 8.89 -5.37
N PRO A 226 -19.17 9.02 -4.61
CA PRO A 226 -20.42 8.35 -4.96
C PRO A 226 -20.98 8.83 -6.29
N HIS A 227 -21.72 7.94 -6.93
CA HIS A 227 -22.57 8.25 -8.08
C HIS A 227 -23.89 8.86 -7.58
N ALA A 228 -24.75 9.32 -8.51
CA ALA A 228 -26.01 9.98 -8.14
C ALA A 228 -26.89 9.14 -7.20
N ASP A 229 -27.00 7.83 -7.45
CA ASP A 229 -27.90 6.92 -6.72
C ASP A 229 -27.18 5.68 -6.15
N LYS A 230 -25.84 5.64 -6.20
CA LYS A 230 -25.05 4.46 -5.83
C LYS A 230 -23.73 4.86 -5.17
N PRO A 231 -23.24 4.08 -4.18
CA PRO A 231 -21.92 4.30 -3.62
C PRO A 231 -20.84 4.05 -4.68
N SER A 232 -19.66 4.61 -4.44
CA SER A 232 -18.47 4.18 -5.16
C SER A 232 -17.97 2.85 -4.61
N VAL A 233 -17.60 1.90 -5.46
CA VAL A 233 -17.16 0.57 -5.02
C VAL A 233 -15.67 0.35 -5.27
N LEU A 234 -14.93 0.11 -4.19
CA LEU A 234 -13.50 -0.15 -4.18
C LEU A 234 -13.26 -1.62 -3.82
N LEU A 235 -12.68 -2.37 -4.75
CA LEU A 235 -12.28 -3.76 -4.52
C LEU A 235 -10.80 -3.81 -4.14
N VAL A 236 -10.47 -4.34 -2.96
CA VAL A 236 -9.08 -4.46 -2.50
C VAL A 236 -8.62 -5.91 -2.63
N VAL A 237 -7.64 -6.12 -3.51
CA VAL A 237 -7.10 -7.45 -3.86
C VAL A 237 -5.61 -7.54 -3.57
N GLY A 238 -5.07 -8.75 -3.63
CA GLY A 238 -3.63 -8.98 -3.50
C GLY A 238 -3.28 -10.19 -2.66
N VAL A 239 -1.99 -10.43 -2.51
CA VAL A 239 -1.46 -11.65 -1.91
C VAL A 239 -1.52 -11.66 -0.39
N ASN A 240 -1.44 -12.85 0.20
CA ASN A 240 -1.43 -13.00 1.66
C ASN A 240 -0.23 -12.30 2.29
N GLY A 241 -0.44 -11.67 3.45
CA GLY A 241 0.63 -11.03 4.20
C GLY A 241 1.07 -9.65 3.68
N THR A 242 0.46 -9.14 2.60
CA THR A 242 0.78 -7.79 2.07
C THR A 242 0.07 -6.64 2.79
N GLY A 243 -0.78 -6.94 3.77
CA GLY A 243 -1.47 -5.93 4.56
C GLY A 243 -2.78 -5.41 3.95
N LYS A 244 -3.51 -6.24 3.17
CA LYS A 244 -4.84 -5.91 2.61
C LYS A 244 -5.84 -5.40 3.64
N THR A 245 -6.22 -6.22 4.61
CA THR A 245 -7.19 -5.86 5.65
C THR A 245 -6.77 -4.60 6.42
N THR A 246 -5.47 -4.47 6.73
CA THR A 246 -4.90 -3.27 7.34
C THR A 246 -5.04 -2.04 6.43
N THR A 247 -4.79 -2.19 5.13
CA THR A 247 -4.95 -1.14 4.13
C THR A 247 -6.42 -0.71 4.00
N VAL A 248 -7.35 -1.66 3.99
CA VAL A 248 -8.80 -1.38 3.98
C VAL A 248 -9.19 -0.56 5.21
N GLY A 249 -8.74 -0.96 6.41
CA GLY A 249 -9.01 -0.22 7.64
C GLY A 249 -8.42 1.19 7.66
N LYS A 250 -7.16 1.35 7.22
CA LYS A 250 -6.52 2.68 7.10
C LYS A 250 -7.19 3.55 6.04
N LEU A 251 -7.60 2.97 4.91
CA LEU A 251 -8.33 3.69 3.87
C LEU A 251 -9.71 4.13 4.38
N ALA A 252 -10.42 3.28 5.12
CA ALA A 252 -11.68 3.63 5.77
C ALA A 252 -11.50 4.85 6.71
N ARG A 253 -10.44 4.85 7.53
CA ARG A 253 -10.09 5.99 8.40
C ARG A 253 -9.91 7.28 7.61
N VAL A 254 -9.16 7.23 6.50
CA VAL A 254 -8.93 8.40 5.62
C VAL A 254 -10.24 8.89 5.02
N LEU A 255 -11.06 7.99 4.49
CA LEU A 255 -12.34 8.34 3.86
C LEU A 255 -13.34 8.93 4.87
N VAL A 256 -13.42 8.37 6.09
CA VAL A 256 -14.29 8.92 7.14
C VAL A 256 -13.78 10.28 7.62
N ALA A 257 -12.46 10.46 7.77
CA ALA A 257 -11.88 11.77 8.09
C ALA A 257 -12.18 12.83 7.01
N ASP A 258 -12.30 12.42 5.75
CA ASP A 258 -12.73 13.27 4.63
C ASP A 258 -14.27 13.46 4.57
N GLY A 259 -14.99 13.02 5.61
CA GLY A 259 -16.43 13.20 5.76
C GLY A 259 -17.29 12.22 4.96
N ARG A 260 -16.73 11.09 4.50
CA ARG A 260 -17.46 10.06 3.74
C ARG A 260 -18.14 9.05 4.67
N ARG A 261 -19.35 8.64 4.29
CA ARG A 261 -20.02 7.46 4.86
C ARG A 261 -19.48 6.21 4.19
N VAL A 262 -18.84 5.35 4.98
CA VAL A 262 -18.13 4.17 4.50
C VAL A 262 -18.80 2.88 4.99
N VAL A 263 -19.01 1.94 4.06
CA VAL A 263 -19.39 0.56 4.36
C VAL A 263 -18.23 -0.36 3.96
N LEU A 264 -17.91 -1.33 4.80
CA LEU A 264 -16.83 -2.29 4.59
C LEU A 264 -17.41 -3.69 4.36
N GLY A 265 -17.00 -4.35 3.28
CA GLY A 265 -17.38 -5.74 2.99
C GLY A 265 -16.27 -6.71 3.39
N ALA A 266 -16.52 -7.59 4.36
CA ALA A 266 -15.58 -8.61 4.81
C ALA A 266 -15.64 -9.86 3.92
N ALA A 267 -15.22 -9.75 2.66
CA ALA A 267 -15.24 -10.84 1.68
C ALA A 267 -14.03 -11.81 1.79
N ASP A 268 -13.05 -11.58 2.68
CA ASP A 268 -12.08 -12.60 3.11
C ASP A 268 -12.75 -13.61 4.06
N THR A 269 -13.68 -14.41 3.54
CA THR A 269 -14.51 -15.34 4.32
C THR A 269 -13.76 -16.59 4.80
N PHE A 270 -12.56 -16.83 4.26
CA PHE A 270 -11.67 -17.94 4.65
C PHE A 270 -10.87 -17.67 5.92
N ARG A 271 -10.76 -16.40 6.34
CA ARG A 271 -9.99 -16.01 7.52
C ARG A 271 -10.93 -15.34 8.50
N ALA A 272 -11.49 -16.10 9.45
CA ALA A 272 -12.34 -15.56 10.50
C ALA A 272 -11.70 -14.34 11.21
N ALA A 273 -10.40 -14.45 11.52
CA ALA A 273 -9.64 -13.35 12.12
C ALA A 273 -9.53 -12.09 11.25
N ALA A 274 -9.62 -12.20 9.92
CA ALA A 274 -9.59 -11.03 9.02
C ALA A 274 -10.90 -10.23 9.14
N ALA A 275 -12.05 -10.91 9.21
CA ALA A 275 -13.33 -10.25 9.44
C ALA A 275 -13.39 -9.55 10.81
N ASP A 276 -12.88 -10.19 11.87
CA ASP A 276 -12.83 -9.60 13.22
C ASP A 276 -11.83 -8.43 13.30
N GLN A 277 -10.71 -8.53 12.60
CA GLN A 277 -9.77 -7.42 12.44
C GLN A 277 -10.42 -6.24 11.72
N LEU A 278 -11.14 -6.49 10.62
CA LEU A 278 -11.85 -5.45 9.87
C LEU A 278 -12.95 -4.79 10.71
N GLN A 279 -13.69 -5.59 11.51
CA GLN A 279 -14.68 -5.08 12.46
C GLN A 279 -14.05 -4.13 13.49
N THR A 280 -12.89 -4.49 14.02
CA THR A 280 -12.16 -3.65 14.98
C THR A 280 -11.74 -2.32 14.35
N TRP A 281 -11.29 -2.33 13.09
CA TRP A 281 -10.98 -1.10 12.35
C TRP A 281 -12.23 -0.23 12.16
N ALA A 282 -13.33 -0.85 11.78
CA ALA A 282 -14.57 -0.15 11.48
C ALA A 282 -15.17 0.54 12.71
N SER A 283 -15.24 -0.16 13.85
CA SER A 283 -15.74 0.40 15.11
C SER A 283 -14.95 1.63 15.55
N ARG A 284 -13.61 1.62 15.38
CA ARG A 284 -12.74 2.74 15.74
C ARG A 284 -12.99 4.00 14.90
N VAL A 285 -13.39 3.84 13.64
CA VAL A 285 -13.57 4.94 12.69
C VAL A 285 -15.04 5.28 12.42
N GLY A 286 -15.99 4.53 13.00
CA GLY A 286 -17.42 4.73 12.75
C GLY A 286 -17.90 4.26 11.37
N ALA A 287 -17.24 3.27 10.76
CA ALA A 287 -17.69 2.64 9.53
C ALA A 287 -18.59 1.43 9.81
N GLU A 288 -19.54 1.15 8.92
CA GLU A 288 -20.38 -0.06 9.00
C GLU A 288 -19.66 -1.25 8.34
N VAL A 289 -19.85 -2.47 8.86
CA VAL A 289 -19.27 -3.70 8.31
C VAL A 289 -20.36 -4.69 7.94
N VAL A 290 -20.27 -5.23 6.73
CA VAL A 290 -21.04 -6.38 6.29
C VAL A 290 -20.14 -7.60 6.26
N ARG A 291 -20.53 -8.63 7.03
CA ARG A 291 -19.81 -9.91 7.15
C ARG A 291 -20.76 -11.09 6.95
N GLY A 292 -20.29 -12.13 6.28
CA GLY A 292 -21.00 -13.42 6.18
C GLY A 292 -20.63 -14.38 7.32
N ALA A 293 -21.20 -15.58 7.26
CA ALA A 293 -20.72 -16.71 8.06
C ALA A 293 -19.30 -17.12 7.63
N GLU A 294 -18.56 -17.80 8.51
CA GLU A 294 -17.24 -18.35 8.15
C GLU A 294 -17.38 -19.34 6.98
N GLY A 295 -16.54 -19.18 5.96
CA GLY A 295 -16.64 -19.97 4.72
C GLY A 295 -17.82 -19.61 3.80
N ALA A 296 -18.52 -18.51 4.06
CA ALA A 296 -19.54 -18.01 3.14
C ALA A 296 -18.95 -17.66 1.77
N ASP A 297 -19.79 -17.64 0.74
CA ASP A 297 -19.39 -17.21 -0.60
C ASP A 297 -18.97 -15.73 -0.60
N PRO A 298 -17.71 -15.39 -0.92
CA PRO A 298 -17.21 -14.01 -0.93
C PRO A 298 -18.02 -13.08 -1.82
N ALA A 299 -18.51 -13.60 -2.95
CA ALA A 299 -19.34 -12.83 -3.87
C ALA A 299 -20.69 -12.42 -3.28
N SER A 300 -21.28 -13.27 -2.42
CA SER A 300 -22.50 -12.94 -1.68
C SER A 300 -22.25 -11.86 -0.63
N VAL A 301 -21.17 -11.95 0.14
CA VAL A 301 -20.82 -10.91 1.12
C VAL A 301 -20.54 -9.57 0.44
N ALA A 302 -19.85 -9.59 -0.69
CA ALA A 302 -19.61 -8.39 -1.51
C ALA A 302 -20.91 -7.79 -2.06
N PHE A 303 -21.85 -8.62 -2.51
CA PHE A 303 -23.18 -8.18 -2.94
C PHE A 303 -23.94 -7.49 -1.81
N ASP A 304 -24.00 -8.13 -0.64
CA ASP A 304 -24.71 -7.62 0.53
C ASP A 304 -24.10 -6.29 1.03
N ALA A 305 -22.76 -6.16 0.96
CA ALA A 305 -22.08 -4.91 1.30
C ALA A 305 -22.49 -3.75 0.39
N VAL A 306 -22.60 -4.00 -0.92
CA VAL A 306 -23.03 -2.99 -1.89
C VAL A 306 -24.51 -2.67 -1.73
N ASP A 307 -25.36 -3.68 -1.52
CA ASP A 307 -26.79 -3.47 -1.28
C ASP A 307 -27.05 -2.67 0.00
N ARG A 308 -26.30 -2.97 1.06
CA ARG A 308 -26.28 -2.19 2.30
C ARG A 308 -25.84 -0.75 2.06
N GLY A 309 -24.76 -0.56 1.29
CA GLY A 309 -24.27 0.77 0.91
C GLY A 309 -25.32 1.58 0.16
N ILE A 310 -26.09 0.96 -0.75
CA ILE A 310 -27.20 1.61 -1.44
C ILE A 310 -28.34 1.94 -0.46
N ALA A 311 -28.75 0.99 0.39
CA ALA A 311 -29.88 1.15 1.31
C ALA A 311 -29.63 2.24 2.38
N THR A 312 -28.40 2.35 2.86
CA THR A 312 -27.97 3.36 3.85
C THR A 312 -27.54 4.67 3.19
N GLY A 313 -27.51 4.70 1.85
CA GLY A 313 -27.03 5.81 1.05
C GLY A 313 -25.56 6.11 1.27
N ALA A 314 -24.72 5.14 1.63
CA ALA A 314 -23.28 5.32 1.83
C ALA A 314 -22.59 5.97 0.62
N ASP A 315 -21.49 6.68 0.85
CA ASP A 315 -20.75 7.33 -0.21
C ASP A 315 -19.77 6.34 -0.88
N VAL A 316 -19.21 5.41 -0.08
CA VAL A 316 -18.19 4.46 -0.53
C VAL A 316 -18.40 3.09 0.12
N VAL A 317 -18.22 2.03 -0.67
CA VAL A 317 -18.13 0.64 -0.22
C VAL A 317 -16.72 0.13 -0.51
N VAL A 318 -16.00 -0.36 0.51
CA VAL A 318 -14.67 -0.96 0.35
C VAL A 318 -14.74 -2.44 0.68
N ILE A 319 -14.34 -3.31 -0.25
CA ILE A 319 -14.45 -4.76 -0.13
C ILE A 319 -13.04 -5.35 0.09
N ASP A 320 -12.85 -6.03 1.22
CA ASP A 320 -11.63 -6.79 1.53
C ASP A 320 -11.76 -8.22 1.01
N THR A 321 -10.85 -8.68 0.13
CA THR A 321 -10.90 -10.03 -0.46
C THR A 321 -9.83 -10.96 0.11
N ALA A 322 -10.01 -12.26 -0.10
CA ALA A 322 -8.97 -13.25 0.17
C ALA A 322 -7.71 -13.03 -0.70
N GLY A 323 -6.55 -13.53 -0.24
CA GLY A 323 -5.26 -13.42 -0.95
C GLY A 323 -4.48 -14.72 -1.15
N ARG A 324 -5.14 -15.88 -1.06
CA ARG A 324 -4.52 -17.21 -1.09
C ARG A 324 -4.14 -17.63 -2.52
N LEU A 325 -3.01 -17.14 -3.04
CA LEU A 325 -2.59 -17.44 -4.41
C LEU A 325 -2.08 -18.87 -4.67
N HIS A 326 -1.84 -19.67 -3.62
CA HIS A 326 -1.32 -21.04 -3.78
C HIS A 326 -2.29 -21.96 -4.55
N THR A 327 -3.58 -21.60 -4.64
CA THR A 327 -4.58 -22.22 -5.52
C THR A 327 -4.94 -21.25 -6.66
N LYS A 328 -4.01 -21.05 -7.60
CA LYS A 328 -4.11 -20.03 -8.67
C LYS A 328 -5.47 -20.02 -9.38
N THR A 329 -6.02 -21.17 -9.74
CA THR A 329 -7.28 -21.25 -10.49
C THR A 329 -8.49 -20.86 -9.64
N GLY A 330 -8.61 -21.41 -8.42
CA GLY A 330 -9.77 -21.17 -7.55
C GLY A 330 -9.88 -19.72 -7.08
N LEU A 331 -8.76 -19.08 -6.70
CA LEU A 331 -8.77 -17.68 -6.25
C LEU A 331 -9.18 -16.74 -7.39
N MET A 332 -8.72 -17.00 -8.62
CA MET A 332 -8.98 -16.13 -9.76
C MET A 332 -10.44 -16.22 -10.22
N ASP A 333 -11.01 -17.42 -10.24
CA ASP A 333 -12.44 -17.61 -10.51
C ASP A 333 -13.30 -16.92 -9.46
N GLU A 334 -12.88 -16.95 -8.20
CA GLU A 334 -13.55 -16.30 -7.08
C GLU A 334 -13.53 -14.77 -7.20
N LEU A 335 -12.37 -14.17 -7.49
CA LEU A 335 -12.24 -12.72 -7.68
C LEU A 335 -13.03 -12.24 -8.90
N GLY A 336 -12.96 -12.96 -10.01
CA GLY A 336 -13.78 -12.69 -11.20
C GLY A 336 -15.28 -12.83 -10.91
N LYS A 337 -15.68 -13.77 -10.05
CA LYS A 337 -17.08 -13.90 -9.58
C LYS A 337 -17.50 -12.73 -8.70
N VAL A 338 -16.67 -12.31 -7.73
CA VAL A 338 -16.94 -11.15 -6.86
C VAL A 338 -17.19 -9.90 -7.70
N LYS A 339 -16.28 -9.58 -8.64
CA LYS A 339 -16.42 -8.43 -9.54
C LYS A 339 -17.74 -8.48 -10.32
N ARG A 340 -18.03 -9.61 -11.00
CA ARG A 340 -19.27 -9.77 -11.78
C ARG A 340 -20.54 -9.65 -10.95
N VAL A 341 -20.53 -10.13 -9.71
CA VAL A 341 -21.72 -10.07 -8.84
C VAL A 341 -21.94 -8.64 -8.34
N VAL A 342 -20.88 -7.95 -7.95
CA VAL A 342 -20.93 -6.52 -7.56
C VAL A 342 -21.41 -5.65 -8.72
N GLU A 343 -20.90 -5.88 -9.93
CA GLU A 343 -21.25 -5.12 -11.14
C GLU A 343 -22.74 -5.21 -11.52
N LYS A 344 -23.47 -6.23 -11.07
CA LYS A 344 -24.93 -6.30 -11.23
C LYS A 344 -25.66 -5.23 -10.42
N ARG A 345 -25.04 -4.73 -9.34
CA ARG A 345 -25.65 -3.79 -8.39
C ARG A 345 -25.07 -2.38 -8.55
N ALA A 346 -23.75 -2.23 -8.58
CA ALA A 346 -23.06 -0.95 -8.75
C ALA A 346 -21.76 -1.13 -9.55
N ALA A 347 -21.26 -0.07 -10.18
CA ALA A 347 -19.98 -0.13 -10.90
C ALA A 347 -18.82 -0.32 -9.91
N VAL A 348 -17.88 -1.19 -10.24
CA VAL A 348 -16.58 -1.27 -9.55
C VAL A 348 -15.72 -0.13 -10.10
N ASP A 349 -15.57 0.94 -9.33
CA ASP A 349 -14.85 2.15 -9.77
C ASP A 349 -13.34 1.99 -9.69
N GLU A 350 -12.88 1.20 -8.72
CA GLU A 350 -11.48 1.03 -8.38
C GLU A 350 -11.20 -0.42 -7.95
N VAL A 351 -10.12 -0.99 -8.50
CA VAL A 351 -9.53 -2.25 -8.05
C VAL A 351 -8.11 -1.95 -7.59
N LEU A 352 -7.91 -1.97 -6.27
CA LEU A 352 -6.62 -1.67 -5.63
C LEU A 352 -5.88 -2.96 -5.33
N LEU A 353 -4.74 -3.15 -6.00
CA LEU A 353 -3.83 -4.25 -5.69
C LEU A 353 -2.88 -3.84 -4.55
N VAL A 354 -2.90 -4.57 -3.44
CA VAL A 354 -1.99 -4.35 -2.31
C VAL A 354 -0.77 -5.25 -2.42
N LEU A 355 0.40 -4.63 -2.58
CA LEU A 355 1.69 -5.28 -2.63
C LEU A 355 2.58 -4.83 -1.48
N ASP A 356 3.42 -5.73 -1.02
CA ASP A 356 4.42 -5.45 0.00
C ASP A 356 5.76 -5.13 -0.68
N ALA A 357 6.33 -3.98 -0.33
CA ALA A 357 7.56 -3.46 -0.91
C ALA A 357 8.78 -4.37 -0.67
N THR A 358 8.71 -5.30 0.28
CA THR A 358 9.77 -6.27 0.60
C THR A 358 9.75 -7.53 -0.26
N VAL A 359 8.65 -7.81 -0.98
CA VAL A 359 8.42 -9.12 -1.63
C VAL A 359 9.16 -9.24 -2.98
N GLY A 360 9.86 -8.19 -3.42
CA GLY A 360 10.77 -8.21 -4.56
C GLY A 360 10.17 -8.81 -5.83
N GLN A 361 10.96 -9.65 -6.51
CA GLN A 361 10.58 -10.35 -7.75
C GLN A 361 9.32 -11.22 -7.64
N ASN A 362 9.15 -11.89 -6.49
CA ASN A 362 8.07 -12.85 -6.30
C ASN A 362 6.71 -12.15 -6.23
N GLY A 363 6.64 -10.97 -5.60
CA GLY A 363 5.42 -10.20 -5.48
C GLY A 363 4.91 -9.70 -6.82
N LEU A 364 5.83 -9.35 -7.73
CA LEU A 364 5.53 -8.87 -9.08
C LEU A 364 4.96 -9.97 -10.00
N ALA A 365 5.57 -11.15 -9.99
CA ALA A 365 5.04 -12.27 -10.77
C ALA A 365 3.61 -12.63 -10.35
N GLN A 366 3.31 -12.51 -9.05
CA GLN A 366 1.97 -12.70 -8.51
C GLN A 366 1.01 -11.58 -8.92
N ALA A 367 1.47 -10.33 -8.85
CA ALA A 367 0.71 -9.15 -9.26
C ALA A 367 0.21 -9.23 -10.72
N ARG A 368 1.07 -9.72 -11.63
CA ARG A 368 0.69 -9.93 -13.04
C ARG A 368 -0.49 -10.89 -13.19
N VAL A 369 -0.49 -11.99 -12.42
CA VAL A 369 -1.61 -12.95 -12.45
C VAL A 369 -2.92 -12.32 -11.97
N PHE A 370 -2.88 -11.40 -11.00
CA PHE A 370 -4.09 -10.64 -10.62
C PHE A 370 -4.54 -9.69 -11.73
N ALA A 371 -3.59 -9.01 -12.39
CA ALA A 371 -3.89 -8.07 -13.48
C ALA A 371 -4.59 -8.74 -14.68
N ASP A 372 -4.31 -10.03 -14.92
CA ASP A 372 -4.93 -10.80 -16.00
C ASP A 372 -6.41 -11.13 -15.73
N VAL A 373 -6.86 -11.06 -14.46
CA VAL A 373 -8.18 -11.57 -14.03
C VAL A 373 -9.11 -10.46 -13.56
N VAL A 374 -8.56 -9.44 -12.91
CA VAL A 374 -9.28 -8.25 -12.49
C VAL A 374 -8.61 -7.02 -13.09
N ASP A 375 -9.42 -6.09 -13.60
CA ASP A 375 -8.92 -4.83 -14.16
C ASP A 375 -8.37 -3.95 -13.03
N ILE A 376 -7.11 -4.15 -12.65
CA ILE A 376 -6.44 -3.35 -11.63
C ILE A 376 -6.39 -1.90 -12.11
N THR A 377 -6.81 -0.97 -11.25
CA THR A 377 -6.82 0.47 -11.55
C THR A 377 -5.73 1.23 -10.80
N GLY A 378 -5.18 0.63 -9.74
CA GLY A 378 -4.10 1.23 -8.96
C GLY A 378 -3.45 0.24 -7.99
N VAL A 379 -2.27 0.62 -7.51
CA VAL A 379 -1.51 -0.17 -6.54
C VAL A 379 -1.37 0.56 -5.21
N VAL A 380 -1.45 -0.19 -4.11
CA VAL A 380 -1.04 0.24 -2.78
C VAL A 380 0.23 -0.50 -2.40
N LEU A 381 1.30 0.23 -2.09
CA LEU A 381 2.56 -0.36 -1.64
C LEU A 381 2.71 -0.22 -0.13
N THR A 382 2.75 -1.34 0.58
CA THR A 382 2.93 -1.38 2.04
C THR A 382 4.38 -1.65 2.43
N LYS A 383 4.70 -1.40 3.71
CA LYS A 383 6.02 -1.67 4.32
C LYS A 383 7.20 -0.96 3.63
N LEU A 384 6.93 0.20 3.02
CA LEU A 384 7.97 0.96 2.33
C LEU A 384 9.00 1.55 3.31
N ASP A 385 8.63 1.71 4.58
CA ASP A 385 9.50 2.10 5.68
C ASP A 385 10.45 0.99 6.15
N GLY A 386 10.10 -0.28 5.91
CA GLY A 386 10.89 -1.44 6.29
C GLY A 386 11.95 -1.86 5.27
N THR A 387 12.06 -1.15 4.14
CA THR A 387 12.97 -1.52 3.05
C THR A 387 13.94 -0.38 2.70
N ALA A 388 15.19 -0.75 2.44
CA ALA A 388 16.20 0.12 1.83
C ALA A 388 16.10 0.16 0.29
N LYS A 389 15.22 -0.67 -0.28
CA LYS A 389 15.05 -0.85 -1.72
C LYS A 389 13.81 -0.11 -2.22
N GLY A 390 13.95 1.20 -2.41
CA GLY A 390 12.85 2.07 -2.87
C GLY A 390 12.48 1.87 -4.34
N GLY A 391 13.31 1.19 -5.13
CA GLY A 391 13.14 1.03 -6.58
C GLY A 391 11.91 0.21 -7.00
N ILE A 392 11.34 -0.57 -6.08
CA ILE A 392 10.19 -1.45 -6.38
C ILE A 392 8.99 -0.69 -6.97
N VAL A 393 8.83 0.58 -6.64
CA VAL A 393 7.77 1.45 -7.16
C VAL A 393 7.82 1.57 -8.68
N PHE A 394 9.02 1.85 -9.23
CA PHE A 394 9.24 2.00 -10.67
C PHE A 394 8.86 0.72 -11.38
N ARG A 395 9.32 -0.38 -10.82
CA ARG A 395 9.13 -1.70 -11.39
C ARG A 395 7.68 -2.17 -11.40
N VAL A 396 6.96 -1.95 -10.31
CA VAL A 396 5.52 -2.26 -10.21
C VAL A 396 4.72 -1.49 -11.24
N GLN A 397 4.98 -0.19 -11.38
CA GLN A 397 4.32 0.64 -12.38
C GLN A 397 4.58 0.15 -13.80
N GLN A 398 5.84 -0.18 -14.09
CA GLN A 398 6.24 -0.65 -15.41
C GLN A 398 5.61 -2.01 -15.75
N GLU A 399 5.62 -2.94 -14.80
CA GLU A 399 5.15 -4.32 -15.02
C GLU A 399 3.63 -4.42 -15.14
N LEU A 400 2.90 -3.59 -14.38
CA LEU A 400 1.43 -3.63 -14.32
C LEU A 400 0.76 -2.54 -15.16
N GLY A 401 1.48 -1.51 -15.59
CA GLY A 401 0.92 -0.40 -16.37
C GLY A 401 -0.04 0.51 -15.59
N VAL A 402 -0.13 0.36 -14.27
CA VAL A 402 -1.07 1.08 -13.39
C VAL A 402 -0.33 1.91 -12.35
N PRO A 403 -0.88 3.04 -11.90
CA PRO A 403 -0.19 3.91 -10.97
C PRO A 403 -0.19 3.35 -9.55
N VAL A 404 0.92 3.53 -8.84
CA VAL A 404 0.91 3.47 -7.37
C VAL A 404 0.13 4.67 -6.84
N LYS A 405 -1.01 4.43 -6.17
CA LYS A 405 -1.89 5.49 -5.67
C LYS A 405 -1.64 5.80 -4.20
N LEU A 406 -1.31 4.78 -3.42
CA LEU A 406 -1.12 4.88 -1.97
C LEU A 406 0.15 4.17 -1.53
N VAL A 407 0.74 4.65 -0.45
CA VAL A 407 1.87 4.03 0.23
C VAL A 407 1.62 3.90 1.73
N GLY A 408 1.90 2.72 2.26
CA GLY A 408 1.91 2.43 3.70
C GLY A 408 3.33 2.56 4.24
N LEU A 409 3.52 3.44 5.22
CA LEU A 409 4.84 3.82 5.75
C LEU A 409 5.03 3.44 7.22
N GLY A 410 4.27 2.44 7.68
CA GLY A 410 4.36 1.89 9.03
C GLY A 410 3.09 1.20 9.50
N GLU A 411 3.07 0.82 10.78
CA GLU A 411 1.98 0.08 11.41
C GLU A 411 0.90 0.97 12.03
N GLY A 412 1.17 2.26 12.23
CA GLY A 412 0.24 3.20 12.84
C GLY A 412 -1.03 3.42 12.00
N PRO A 413 -2.16 3.79 12.62
CA PRO A 413 -3.43 3.96 11.92
C PRO A 413 -3.43 5.08 10.88
N ASP A 414 -2.55 6.07 11.03
CA ASP A 414 -2.39 7.18 10.09
C ASP A 414 -1.22 6.99 9.11
N ASP A 415 -0.60 5.80 9.10
CA ASP A 415 0.54 5.46 8.23
C ASP A 415 0.09 4.94 6.85
N LEU A 416 -0.85 5.65 6.22
CA LEU A 416 -1.25 5.48 4.82
C LEU A 416 -1.32 6.86 4.18
N ALA A 417 -0.65 7.06 3.05
CA ALA A 417 -0.63 8.34 2.35
C ALA A 417 -0.78 8.20 0.83
N PRO A 418 -1.26 9.26 0.15
CA PRO A 418 -1.16 9.37 -1.29
C PRO A 418 0.29 9.26 -1.77
N PHE A 419 0.48 8.58 -2.89
CA PHE A 419 1.78 8.51 -3.53
C PHE A 419 2.02 9.77 -4.38
N GLU A 420 3.01 10.56 -3.97
CA GLU A 420 3.46 11.76 -4.68
C GLU A 420 4.86 11.51 -5.27
N PRO A 421 4.99 11.33 -6.61
CA PRO A 421 6.26 10.95 -7.24
C PRO A 421 7.43 11.86 -6.87
N ALA A 422 7.22 13.19 -6.88
CA ALA A 422 8.24 14.16 -6.53
C ALA A 422 8.70 13.99 -5.07
N ALA A 423 7.76 13.89 -4.13
CA ALA A 423 8.09 13.74 -2.71
C ALA A 423 8.76 12.39 -2.42
N PHE A 424 8.40 11.34 -3.16
CA PHE A 424 9.04 10.04 -3.07
C PHE A 424 10.49 10.08 -3.56
N VAL A 425 10.75 10.66 -4.73
CA VAL A 425 12.11 10.83 -5.27
C VAL A 425 12.93 11.76 -4.39
N ASP A 426 12.35 12.82 -3.85
CA ASP A 426 13.03 13.70 -2.89
C ASP A 426 13.52 12.94 -1.67
N ALA A 427 12.65 12.08 -1.10
CA ALA A 427 13.04 11.22 0.01
C ALA A 427 14.07 10.15 -0.36
N LEU A 428 14.04 9.65 -1.62
CA LEU A 428 15.00 8.69 -2.16
C LEU A 428 16.41 9.29 -2.28
N LEU A 429 16.49 10.57 -2.62
CA LEU A 429 17.75 11.28 -2.83
C LEU A 429 18.33 11.89 -1.53
N GLY A 430 17.53 11.96 -0.46
CA GLY A 430 17.95 12.39 0.88
C GLY A 430 17.79 13.87 1.10
#